data_AF-A0A0L0DVG4-F1
#
_entry.id   AF-A0A0L0DVG4-F1
#
_cell.length_a   1.000
_cell.length_b   1.000
_cell.length_c   1.000
_cell.angle_alpha   90.00
_cell.angle_beta   90.00
_cell.angle_gamma   90.00
#
_symmetry.space_group_name_H-M   'P 1'
#
loop_
_entity.id
_entity.type
_entity.pdbx_description
1 polymer ?
#
loop_
_entity_poly.entity_id
_entity_poly.type
_entity_poly.pdbx_seq_one_letter_code
_entity_poly.pdbx_strand_id
1 'polypeptide(L)'
;MASPAQPSVTDALATLAAACPSSPPAAALKALCRASLEASVRAALAAVLPHALAMAVEAPADHPALLYVWRLLRNAAAGCEDNQLALATALASSPLLHPNHLTALLAPPASPACAVAYLQLLVNVVSANEAAAAVLFDPALPVLSAVVASEAARAVDGLIGLVPLFVVRAAVAVPDLLPQSEPWLALVLELVAQLDTEDSLLFTNVVHLVELAADAGVLGAWLAAAKTASPDSAMELLKILDGLVHRAESEGGDVTAFTPLPLAETIMDDLVGDINAMLMPLAAGAPTAGSGSDSDDDDGLTGRIAVNRDVQDSAMALLRLRLRILGMVLGGAEPVLRDAAGSRGLVAGVTMLLKAVHAAQSHTVQARRARNGPDHDGSGIPDGLLAEVMRLVANAAFESPANQDEVRETDGMMVILDCCKLDERNPYLREWALMAVRNLTIDNTANQEVIAELETRGIAPGTDLDSLGIDAEIDEHGKLRVSRRK
;
A
#
# COMPACT_ATOMS: atom_id res chain seq x y z
N MET A 1 43.65 -17.27 36.66
CA MET A 1 42.95 -16.09 37.23
C MET A 1 41.47 -16.43 37.27
N ALA A 2 40.87 -16.52 38.45
CA ALA A 2 39.44 -16.80 38.59
C ALA A 2 38.65 -15.62 38.02
N SER A 3 37.66 -15.89 37.16
CA SER A 3 36.69 -14.87 36.74
C SER A 3 35.99 -14.34 38.01
N PRO A 4 35.83 -13.01 38.19
CA PRO A 4 35.17 -12.47 39.37
C PRO A 4 33.76 -13.07 39.50
N ALA A 5 33.39 -13.48 40.72
CA ALA A 5 32.05 -14.00 41.01
C ALA A 5 31.01 -12.94 40.60
N GLN A 6 29.98 -13.36 39.84
CA GLN A 6 28.92 -12.42 39.44
C GLN A 6 28.11 -12.01 40.69
N PRO A 7 27.76 -10.73 40.83
CA PRO A 7 26.97 -10.25 41.96
C PRO A 7 25.59 -10.92 41.96
N SER A 8 25.04 -11.21 43.15
CA SER A 8 23.66 -11.67 43.25
C SER A 8 22.69 -10.57 42.77
N VAL A 9 21.46 -10.93 42.39
CA VAL A 9 20.44 -9.94 41.95
C VAL A 9 20.21 -8.89 43.03
N THR A 10 20.13 -9.31 44.30
CA THR A 10 19.96 -8.42 45.45
C THR A 10 21.14 -7.45 45.61
N ASP A 11 22.38 -7.94 45.49
CA ASP A 11 23.56 -7.08 45.58
C ASP A 11 23.63 -6.10 44.41
N ALA A 12 23.25 -6.54 43.21
CA ALA A 12 23.22 -5.71 42.02
C ALA A 12 22.14 -4.61 42.12
N LEU A 13 20.96 -4.92 42.66
CA LEU A 13 19.90 -3.95 42.95
C LEU A 13 20.38 -2.90 43.96
N ALA A 14 20.98 -3.33 45.07
CA ALA A 14 21.52 -2.42 46.08
C ALA A 14 22.63 -1.53 45.52
N THR A 15 23.52 -2.11 44.70
CA THR A 15 24.60 -1.37 44.03
C THR A 15 24.03 -0.33 43.06
N LEU A 16 23.00 -0.67 42.29
CA LEU A 16 22.36 0.26 41.37
C LEU A 16 21.71 1.41 42.13
N ALA A 17 20.94 1.12 43.18
CA ALA A 17 20.25 2.12 43.99
C ALA A 17 21.20 3.10 44.71
N ALA A 18 22.40 2.66 45.07
CA ALA A 18 23.39 3.49 45.76
C ALA A 18 24.32 4.28 44.81
N ALA A 19 24.33 3.97 43.51
CA ALA A 19 25.27 4.58 42.56
C ALA A 19 24.86 6.01 42.16
N CYS A 20 25.83 6.84 41.80
CA CYS A 20 25.56 8.17 41.27
C CYS A 20 24.96 8.07 39.85
N PRO A 21 23.86 8.78 39.52
CA PRO A 21 23.25 8.69 38.20
C PRO A 21 24.20 9.05 37.04
N SER A 22 25.09 10.02 37.24
CA SER A 22 26.12 10.41 36.26
C SER A 22 27.26 9.40 36.08
N SER A 23 27.34 8.35 36.91
CA SER A 23 28.33 7.26 36.80
C SER A 23 27.69 5.88 37.00
N PRO A 24 26.95 5.37 35.99
CA PRO A 24 26.20 4.12 36.13
C PRO A 24 27.10 2.89 36.37
N PRO A 25 26.76 1.99 37.31
CA PRO A 25 27.61 0.87 37.71
C PRO A 25 27.54 -0.28 36.69
N ALA A 26 28.46 -0.29 35.73
CA ALA A 26 28.44 -1.21 34.57
C ALA A 26 28.31 -2.70 34.95
N ALA A 27 28.96 -3.16 36.01
CA ALA A 27 28.90 -4.56 36.44
C ALA A 27 27.52 -4.95 36.98
N ALA A 28 26.90 -4.10 37.81
CA ALA A 28 25.57 -4.32 38.35
C ALA A 28 24.51 -4.27 37.24
N LEU A 29 24.59 -3.27 36.35
CA LEU A 29 23.70 -3.16 35.19
C LEU A 29 23.77 -4.38 34.27
N LYS A 30 24.97 -4.92 34.00
CA LYS A 30 25.15 -6.15 33.23
C LYS A 30 24.50 -7.37 33.90
N ALA A 31 24.65 -7.50 35.21
CA ALA A 31 24.05 -8.59 35.97
C ALA A 31 22.51 -8.50 35.95
N LEU A 32 21.96 -7.31 36.20
CA LEU A 32 20.51 -7.07 36.15
C LEU A 32 19.94 -7.23 34.74
N CYS A 33 20.65 -6.81 33.69
CA CYS A 33 20.24 -7.05 32.31
C CYS A 33 20.05 -8.55 32.00
N ARG A 34 20.93 -9.41 32.52
CA ARG A 34 20.80 -10.87 32.34
C ARG A 34 19.66 -11.45 33.17
N ALA A 35 19.54 -11.02 34.43
CA ALA A 35 18.52 -11.51 35.34
C ALA A 35 17.09 -11.06 34.93
N SER A 36 16.95 -9.87 34.35
CA SER A 36 15.66 -9.31 33.89
C SER A 36 14.97 -10.06 32.75
N LEU A 37 15.62 -11.09 32.18
CA LEU A 37 14.96 -12.04 31.28
C LEU A 37 13.90 -12.87 32.02
N GLU A 38 14.05 -13.07 33.32
CA GLU A 38 13.06 -13.72 34.18
C GLU A 38 11.96 -12.74 34.63
N ALA A 39 10.70 -13.16 34.54
CA ALA A 39 9.54 -12.30 34.86
C ALA A 39 9.50 -11.85 36.32
N SER A 40 9.87 -12.74 37.25
CA SER A 40 9.95 -12.44 38.69
C SER A 40 10.95 -11.32 39.00
N VAL A 41 12.07 -11.28 38.28
CA VAL A 41 13.09 -10.25 38.44
C VAL A 41 12.60 -8.91 37.89
N ARG A 42 11.83 -8.90 36.79
CA ARG A 42 11.27 -7.66 36.24
C ARG A 42 10.38 -6.93 37.26
N ALA A 43 9.51 -7.65 37.95
CA ALA A 43 8.68 -7.07 39.01
C ALA A 43 9.52 -6.43 40.13
N ALA A 44 10.64 -7.06 40.50
CA ALA A 44 11.56 -6.53 41.52
C ALA A 44 12.32 -5.27 41.07
N LEU A 45 12.41 -4.99 39.77
CA LEU A 45 13.09 -3.79 39.24
C LEU A 45 12.33 -2.50 39.51
N ALA A 46 11.02 -2.56 39.81
CA ALA A 46 10.17 -1.39 40.03
C ALA A 46 10.82 -0.35 40.98
N ALA A 47 11.46 -0.82 42.06
CA ALA A 47 12.10 0.02 43.07
C ALA A 47 13.32 0.82 42.56
N VAL A 48 13.94 0.40 41.46
CA VAL A 48 15.15 1.03 40.90
C VAL A 48 14.91 1.73 39.56
N LEU A 49 13.70 1.65 38.99
CA LEU A 49 13.39 2.29 37.71
C LEU A 49 13.56 3.81 37.71
N PRO A 50 13.10 4.58 38.72
CA PRO A 50 13.32 6.03 38.73
C PRO A 50 14.81 6.39 38.72
N HIS A 51 15.62 5.60 39.43
CA HIS A 51 17.07 5.79 39.50
C HIS A 51 17.78 5.40 38.20
N ALA A 52 17.35 4.31 37.55
CA ALA A 52 17.84 3.92 36.24
C ALA A 52 17.45 4.95 35.15
N LEU A 53 16.28 5.59 35.27
CA LEU A 53 15.88 6.66 34.37
C LEU A 53 16.71 7.93 34.60
N ALA A 54 17.00 8.28 35.85
CA ALA A 54 17.93 9.37 36.18
C ALA A 54 19.33 9.11 35.58
N MET A 55 19.81 7.87 35.61
CA MET A 55 21.06 7.48 34.92
C MET A 55 20.99 7.72 33.41
N ALA A 56 19.85 7.47 32.77
CA ALA A 56 19.67 7.71 31.34
C ALA A 56 19.67 9.21 30.98
N VAL A 57 19.28 10.07 31.93
CA VAL A 57 19.27 11.54 31.77
C VAL A 57 20.65 12.16 32.07
N GLU A 58 21.29 11.72 33.16
CA GLU A 58 22.47 12.38 33.71
C GLU A 58 23.81 11.80 33.24
N ALA A 59 23.84 10.55 32.78
CA ALA A 59 25.08 9.94 32.32
C ALA A 59 25.53 10.54 30.97
N PRO A 60 26.86 10.75 30.77
CA PRO A 60 27.39 11.15 29.48
C PRO A 60 27.00 10.17 28.37
N ALA A 61 26.74 10.69 27.16
CA ALA A 61 26.30 9.88 26.01
C ALA A 61 27.32 8.80 25.60
N ASP A 62 28.60 9.04 25.88
CA ASP A 62 29.72 8.13 25.63
C ASP A 62 30.02 7.16 26.77
N HIS A 63 29.24 7.22 27.86
CA HIS A 63 29.47 6.37 29.02
C HIS A 63 29.24 4.90 28.66
N PRO A 64 30.20 3.98 28.90
CA PRO A 64 30.15 2.59 28.43
C PRO A 64 29.02 1.76 29.07
N ALA A 65 28.44 2.25 30.16
CA ALA A 65 27.33 1.61 30.84
C ALA A 65 25.94 2.02 30.29
N LEU A 66 25.84 3.08 29.49
CA LEU A 66 24.56 3.66 29.07
C LEU A 66 23.70 2.68 28.27
N LEU A 67 24.33 1.86 27.42
CA LEU A 67 23.63 0.77 26.72
C LEU A 67 22.95 -0.22 27.68
N TYR A 68 23.58 -0.51 28.83
CA TYR A 68 23.00 -1.42 29.82
C TYR A 68 21.90 -0.75 30.65
N VAL A 69 21.93 0.57 30.81
CA VAL A 69 20.81 1.33 31.38
C VAL A 69 19.57 1.16 30.48
N TRP A 70 19.70 1.45 29.18
CA TRP A 70 18.60 1.31 28.23
C TRP A 70 18.08 -0.13 28.12
N ARG A 71 18.98 -1.12 28.05
CA ARG A 71 18.59 -2.54 28.04
C ARG A 71 17.86 -2.95 29.30
N LEU A 72 18.27 -2.46 30.47
CA LEU A 72 17.61 -2.76 31.73
C LEU A 72 16.21 -2.16 31.76
N LEU A 73 16.06 -0.88 31.41
CA LEU A 73 14.76 -0.20 31.35
C LEU A 73 13.81 -0.92 30.36
N ARG A 74 14.29 -1.19 29.14
CA ARG A 74 13.55 -1.93 28.12
C ARG A 74 13.10 -3.30 28.62
N ASN A 75 14.00 -4.05 29.25
CA ASN A 75 13.69 -5.38 29.79
C ASN A 75 12.68 -5.28 30.94
N ALA A 76 12.82 -4.31 31.84
CA ALA A 76 11.91 -4.11 32.95
C ALA A 76 10.46 -3.85 32.50
N ALA A 77 10.30 -3.14 31.37
CA ALA A 77 9.01 -2.89 30.74
C ALA A 77 8.45 -4.10 29.96
N ALA A 78 9.24 -5.15 29.70
CA ALA A 78 8.77 -6.25 28.85
C ALA A 78 7.71 -7.13 29.56
N GLY A 79 6.43 -6.94 29.21
CA GLY A 79 5.32 -7.73 29.74
C GLY A 79 5.12 -7.58 31.26
N CYS A 80 5.37 -6.39 31.80
CA CYS A 80 5.16 -6.06 33.21
C CYS A 80 4.42 -4.72 33.31
N GLU A 81 3.09 -4.78 33.42
CA GLU A 81 2.18 -3.62 33.33
C GLU A 81 2.49 -2.52 34.35
N ASP A 82 2.77 -2.89 35.61
CA ASP A 82 3.11 -1.93 36.66
C ASP A 82 4.37 -1.12 36.30
N ASN A 83 5.41 -1.80 35.80
CA ASN A 83 6.64 -1.15 35.36
C ASN A 83 6.40 -0.27 34.13
N GLN A 84 5.59 -0.75 33.18
CA GLN A 84 5.30 0.01 31.96
C GLN A 84 4.55 1.30 32.30
N LEU A 85 3.50 1.26 33.13
CA LEU A 85 2.74 2.47 33.52
C LEU A 85 3.63 3.47 34.28
N ALA A 86 4.45 2.98 35.22
CA ALA A 86 5.39 3.82 35.96
C ALA A 86 6.40 4.50 35.03
N LEU A 87 6.95 3.75 34.06
CA LEU A 87 7.87 4.28 33.06
C LEU A 87 7.19 5.24 32.08
N ALA A 88 5.95 4.97 31.65
CA ALA A 88 5.18 5.86 30.77
C ALA A 88 5.02 7.25 31.41
N THR A 89 4.58 7.28 32.65
CA THR A 89 4.38 8.52 33.43
C THR A 89 5.70 9.27 33.62
N ALA A 90 6.76 8.55 33.96
CA ALA A 90 8.08 9.14 34.15
C ALA A 90 8.66 9.69 32.85
N LEU A 91 8.55 8.94 31.74
CA LEU A 91 9.01 9.34 30.41
C LEU A 91 8.26 10.56 29.87
N ALA A 92 6.93 10.61 30.03
CA ALA A 92 6.10 11.73 29.56
C ALA A 92 6.50 13.09 30.16
N SER A 93 7.06 13.09 31.36
CA SER A 93 7.55 14.30 32.05
C SER A 93 9.05 14.55 31.90
N SER A 94 9.75 13.70 31.17
CA SER A 94 11.21 13.63 31.13
C SER A 94 11.79 14.33 29.89
N PRO A 95 13.03 14.87 29.97
CA PRO A 95 13.71 15.45 28.81
C PRO A 95 14.11 14.41 27.75
N LEU A 96 13.96 13.11 28.04
CA LEU A 96 14.30 12.02 27.12
C LEU A 96 13.37 12.00 25.89
N LEU A 97 12.14 12.52 26.00
CA LEU A 97 11.20 12.68 24.89
C LEU A 97 11.46 13.95 24.05
N HIS A 98 12.59 14.63 24.25
CA HIS A 98 13.01 15.72 23.38
C HIS A 98 13.82 15.18 22.18
N PRO A 99 13.61 15.67 20.94
CA PRO A 99 14.34 15.21 19.75
C PRO A 99 15.87 15.21 19.88
N ASN A 100 16.44 16.22 20.56
CA ASN A 100 17.89 16.29 20.82
C ASN A 100 18.46 15.06 21.55
N HIS A 101 17.65 14.38 22.36
CA HIS A 101 18.09 13.16 23.04
C HIS A 101 18.37 12.04 22.02
N LEU A 102 17.45 11.82 21.07
CA LEU A 102 17.66 10.87 19.99
C LEU A 102 18.91 11.21 19.17
N THR A 103 19.08 12.48 18.80
CA THR A 103 20.27 12.94 18.06
C THR A 103 21.56 12.59 18.81
N ALA A 104 21.58 12.77 20.13
CA ALA A 104 22.74 12.42 20.96
C ALA A 104 23.01 10.91 21.01
N LEU A 105 21.97 10.07 20.96
CA LEU A 105 22.13 8.59 20.93
C LEU A 105 22.59 8.06 19.57
N LEU A 106 22.29 8.77 18.49
CA LEU A 106 22.69 8.38 17.12
C LEU A 106 24.07 8.90 16.73
N ALA A 107 24.56 9.96 17.38
CA ALA A 107 25.87 10.54 17.08
C ALA A 107 27.01 9.88 17.88
N PRO A 108 28.21 9.71 17.30
CA PRO A 108 29.39 9.31 18.05
C PRO A 108 29.67 10.28 19.22
N PRO A 109 30.09 9.80 20.41
CA PRO A 109 30.59 8.44 20.68
C PRO A 109 29.53 7.43 21.12
N ALA A 110 28.25 7.82 21.16
CA ALA A 110 27.18 6.91 21.56
C ALA A 110 27.08 5.72 20.61
N SER A 111 26.70 4.55 21.15
CA SER A 111 26.40 3.39 20.31
C SER A 111 24.98 3.52 19.75
N PRO A 112 24.75 3.28 18.44
CA PRO A 112 23.41 3.22 17.88
C PRO A 112 22.49 2.19 18.56
N ALA A 113 23.09 1.18 19.21
CA ALA A 113 22.35 0.21 20.02
C ALA A 113 21.62 0.86 21.22
N CYS A 114 22.07 2.03 21.69
CA CYS A 114 21.35 2.81 22.70
C CYS A 114 20.04 3.36 22.12
N ALA A 115 20.06 3.93 20.91
CA ALA A 115 18.85 4.42 20.24
C ALA A 115 17.85 3.28 19.98
N VAL A 116 18.34 2.11 19.54
CA VAL A 116 17.50 0.91 19.37
C VAL A 116 16.88 0.48 20.70
N ALA A 117 17.67 0.37 21.77
CA ALA A 117 17.16 -0.04 23.08
C ALA A 117 16.19 0.98 23.68
N TYR A 118 16.41 2.27 23.42
CA TYR A 118 15.53 3.37 23.80
C TYR A 118 14.17 3.30 23.07
N LEU A 119 14.15 3.17 21.74
CA LEU A 119 12.88 3.02 21.02
C LEU A 119 12.15 1.72 21.38
N GLN A 120 12.88 0.61 21.60
CA GLN A 120 12.28 -0.62 22.11
C GLN A 120 11.66 -0.45 23.50
N LEU A 121 12.24 0.41 24.36
CA LEU A 121 11.62 0.78 25.63
C LEU A 121 10.30 1.51 25.38
N LEU A 122 10.26 2.51 24.48
CA LEU A 122 9.02 3.22 24.16
C LEU A 122 7.93 2.27 23.65
N VAL A 123 8.28 1.35 22.74
CA VAL A 123 7.39 0.31 22.22
C VAL A 123 6.86 -0.58 23.34
N ASN A 124 7.73 -1.05 24.24
CA ASN A 124 7.31 -1.89 25.36
C ASN A 124 6.39 -1.12 26.33
N VAL A 125 6.68 0.15 26.58
CA VAL A 125 5.94 0.97 27.55
C VAL A 125 4.55 1.32 27.01
N VAL A 126 4.42 1.68 25.74
CA VAL A 126 3.13 2.03 25.14
C VAL A 126 2.18 0.82 25.03
N SER A 127 2.72 -0.40 25.08
CA SER A 127 1.97 -1.67 24.94
C SER A 127 1.22 -2.15 26.19
N ALA A 128 1.24 -1.41 27.31
CA ALA A 128 0.83 -1.94 28.62
C ALA A 128 -0.69 -2.02 28.82
N ASN A 129 -1.35 -0.87 28.70
CA ASN A 129 -2.77 -0.65 28.89
C ASN A 129 -3.13 0.75 28.38
N GLU A 130 -4.43 1.03 28.34
CA GLU A 130 -4.99 2.30 27.89
C GLU A 130 -4.34 3.51 28.58
N ALA A 131 -4.07 3.43 29.89
CA ALA A 131 -3.50 4.54 30.64
C ALA A 131 -2.05 4.86 30.23
N ALA A 132 -1.21 3.84 30.00
CA ALA A 132 0.17 4.07 29.56
C ALA A 132 0.22 4.65 28.15
N ALA A 133 -0.59 4.13 27.23
CA ALA A 133 -0.69 4.62 25.86
C ALA A 133 -1.21 6.06 25.82
N ALA A 134 -2.28 6.37 26.56
CA ALA A 134 -2.87 7.72 26.61
C ALA A 134 -1.90 8.77 27.17
N VAL A 135 -1.01 8.40 28.10
CA VAL A 135 -0.03 9.33 28.68
C VAL A 135 1.21 9.49 27.79
N LEU A 136 1.63 8.44 27.07
CA LEU A 136 2.91 8.45 26.35
C LEU A 136 2.80 8.81 24.86
N PHE A 137 1.67 8.50 24.20
CA PHE A 137 1.57 8.59 22.74
C PHE A 137 1.90 9.99 22.21
N ASP A 138 1.14 11.01 22.60
CA ASP A 138 1.34 12.39 22.15
C ASP A 138 2.72 12.95 22.54
N PRO A 139 3.20 12.81 23.79
CA PRO A 139 4.54 13.27 24.16
C PRO A 139 5.67 12.60 23.39
N ALA A 140 5.48 11.38 22.87
CA ALA A 140 6.49 10.67 22.10
C ALA A 140 6.57 11.08 20.63
N LEU A 141 5.50 11.66 20.05
CA LEU A 141 5.43 12.03 18.62
C LEU A 141 6.64 12.85 18.13
N PRO A 142 7.13 13.90 18.84
CA PRO A 142 8.27 14.68 18.37
C PRO A 142 9.55 13.85 18.18
N VAL A 143 9.80 12.88 19.06
CA VAL A 143 10.95 11.97 18.93
C VAL A 143 10.74 11.01 17.78
N LEU A 144 9.55 10.44 17.64
CA LEU A 144 9.24 9.51 16.55
C LEU A 144 9.37 10.18 15.18
N SER A 145 8.86 11.41 15.03
CA SER A 145 9.07 12.22 13.81
C SER A 145 10.55 12.50 13.56
N ALA A 146 11.33 12.78 14.61
CA ALA A 146 12.77 12.96 14.48
C ALA A 146 13.51 11.68 14.05
N VAL A 147 13.04 10.48 14.45
CA VAL A 147 13.57 9.20 13.95
C VAL A 147 13.33 9.09 12.45
N VAL A 148 12.10 9.31 12.02
CA VAL A 148 11.70 9.11 10.61
C VAL A 148 12.40 10.11 9.67
N ALA A 149 12.64 11.33 10.14
CA ALA A 149 13.36 12.35 9.38
C ALA A 149 14.90 12.20 9.40
N SER A 150 15.46 11.30 10.22
CA SER A 150 16.90 11.22 10.44
C SER A 150 17.60 10.25 9.49
N GLU A 151 18.54 10.77 8.69
CA GLU A 151 19.41 9.96 7.83
C GLU A 151 20.31 9.01 8.65
N ALA A 152 20.77 9.47 9.83
CA ALA A 152 21.52 8.63 10.76
C ALA A 152 20.66 7.48 11.30
N ALA A 153 19.37 7.69 11.54
CA ALA A 153 18.45 6.63 11.94
C ALA A 153 18.22 5.60 10.82
N ARG A 154 18.13 6.05 9.55
CA ARG A 154 18.02 5.17 8.37
C ARG A 154 19.21 4.21 8.23
N ALA A 155 20.40 4.64 8.64
CA ALA A 155 21.60 3.81 8.63
C ALA A 155 21.63 2.72 9.73
N VAL A 156 20.70 2.76 10.68
CA VAL A 156 20.62 1.79 11.79
C VAL A 156 19.55 0.75 11.50
N ASP A 157 19.99 -0.48 11.29
CA ASP A 157 19.13 -1.61 10.94
C ASP A 157 17.94 -1.78 11.90
N GLY A 158 16.74 -1.89 11.33
CA GLY A 158 15.48 -2.07 12.04
C GLY A 158 15.00 -0.91 12.93
N LEU A 159 15.76 0.19 13.07
CA LEU A 159 15.41 1.27 14.00
C LEU A 159 14.12 1.99 13.58
N ILE A 160 14.00 2.35 12.31
CA ILE A 160 12.81 3.03 11.78
C ILE A 160 11.58 2.14 11.89
N GLY A 161 11.74 0.83 11.70
CA GLY A 161 10.65 -0.14 11.86
C GLY A 161 10.04 -0.21 13.27
N LEU A 162 10.72 0.34 14.29
CA LEU A 162 10.16 0.47 15.64
C LEU A 162 9.13 1.59 15.77
N VAL A 163 9.13 2.57 14.86
CA VAL A 163 8.15 3.67 14.86
C VAL A 163 6.74 3.16 14.55
N PRO A 164 6.45 2.51 13.42
CA PRO A 164 5.12 1.93 13.19
C PRO A 164 4.79 0.84 14.22
N LEU A 165 5.77 0.12 14.77
CA LEU A 165 5.52 -0.84 15.85
C LEU A 165 5.00 -0.15 17.12
N PHE A 166 5.60 0.97 17.52
CA PHE A 166 5.13 1.77 18.65
C PHE A 166 3.65 2.13 18.47
N VAL A 167 3.31 2.54 17.25
CA VAL A 167 1.96 2.99 16.92
C VAL A 167 0.99 1.84 16.94
N VAL A 168 1.28 0.75 16.23
CA VAL A 168 0.43 -0.45 16.20
C VAL A 168 0.13 -0.89 17.63
N ARG A 169 1.15 -0.90 18.50
CA ARG A 169 0.97 -1.23 19.92
C ARG A 169 0.10 -0.25 20.68
N ALA A 170 0.26 1.06 20.43
CA ALA A 170 -0.57 2.08 21.03
C ALA A 170 -2.03 1.97 20.58
N ALA A 171 -2.27 1.81 19.28
CA ALA A 171 -3.59 1.66 18.67
C ALA A 171 -4.31 0.40 19.15
N VAL A 172 -3.59 -0.72 19.35
CA VAL A 172 -4.17 -1.93 19.96
C VAL A 172 -4.59 -1.69 21.41
N ALA A 173 -3.83 -0.90 22.17
CA ALA A 173 -4.16 -0.56 23.55
C ALA A 173 -5.29 0.48 23.66
N VAL A 174 -5.36 1.43 22.70
CA VAL A 174 -6.32 2.53 22.63
C VAL A 174 -6.76 2.70 21.18
N PRO A 175 -7.82 2.00 20.75
CA PRO A 175 -8.30 2.04 19.36
C PRO A 175 -8.62 3.44 18.85
N ASP A 176 -9.05 4.33 19.76
CA ASP A 176 -9.39 5.73 19.46
C ASP A 176 -8.18 6.60 19.06
N LEU A 177 -6.95 6.07 19.10
CA LEU A 177 -5.76 6.77 18.57
C LEU A 177 -5.71 6.81 17.04
N LEU A 178 -6.27 5.82 16.36
CA LEU A 178 -6.24 5.72 14.89
C LEU A 178 -6.93 6.90 14.16
N PRO A 179 -7.99 7.53 14.69
CA PRO A 179 -8.58 8.72 14.07
C PRO A 179 -7.99 10.09 14.48
N GLN A 180 -6.94 10.21 15.30
CA GLN A 180 -6.65 11.51 15.95
C GLN A 180 -5.26 12.12 15.67
N SER A 181 -5.32 13.42 15.32
CA SER A 181 -4.25 14.42 15.14
C SER A 181 -3.49 14.40 13.79
N GLU A 182 -3.39 15.59 13.17
CA GLU A 182 -2.57 15.88 11.99
C GLU A 182 -1.08 15.45 12.09
N PRO A 183 -0.39 15.65 13.24
CA PRO A 183 1.03 15.29 13.36
C PRO A 183 1.27 13.78 13.20
N TRP A 184 0.32 12.98 13.69
CA TRP A 184 0.35 11.53 13.58
C TRP A 184 0.19 11.08 12.13
N LEU A 185 -0.79 11.61 11.41
CA LEU A 185 -1.01 11.25 10.00
C LEU A 185 0.19 11.58 9.12
N ALA A 186 0.82 12.74 9.32
CA ALA A 186 2.05 13.11 8.61
C ALA A 186 3.19 12.09 8.84
N LEU A 187 3.34 11.60 10.07
CA LEU A 187 4.32 10.57 10.40
C LEU A 187 4.06 9.26 9.66
N VAL A 188 2.79 8.83 9.57
CA VAL A 188 2.42 7.62 8.83
C VAL A 188 2.73 7.75 7.35
N LEU A 189 2.32 8.86 6.74
CA LEU A 189 2.52 9.06 5.30
C LEU A 189 4.01 9.09 4.96
N GLU A 190 4.84 9.68 5.82
CA GLU A 190 6.29 9.66 5.67
C GLU A 190 6.87 8.23 5.81
N LEU A 191 6.37 7.41 6.74
CA LEU A 191 6.78 6.01 6.87
C LEU A 191 6.40 5.19 5.63
N VAL A 192 5.19 5.43 5.10
CA VAL A 192 4.69 4.78 3.89
C VAL A 192 5.53 5.18 2.67
N ALA A 193 5.90 6.45 2.56
CA ALA A 193 6.77 6.95 1.49
C ALA A 193 8.20 6.38 1.52
N GLN A 194 8.63 5.81 2.64
CA GLN A 194 9.96 5.20 2.80
C GLN A 194 9.97 3.69 2.50
N LEU A 195 8.87 3.12 2.01
CA LEU A 195 8.78 1.70 1.67
C LEU A 195 9.48 1.40 0.33
N ASP A 196 10.76 1.02 0.41
CA ASP A 196 11.52 0.60 -0.77
C ASP A 196 11.63 -0.93 -0.92
N THR A 197 11.40 -1.71 0.16
CA THR A 197 11.59 -3.17 0.17
C THR A 197 10.55 -3.90 1.03
N GLU A 198 10.05 -5.03 0.51
CA GLU A 198 9.01 -5.87 1.14
C GLU A 198 9.51 -6.65 2.37
N ASP A 199 10.82 -6.89 2.51
CA ASP A 199 11.38 -7.78 3.55
C ASP A 199 11.84 -7.07 4.83
N SER A 200 11.36 -5.85 5.10
CA SER A 200 11.78 -5.06 6.26
C SER A 200 10.79 -5.12 7.43
N LEU A 201 11.31 -4.99 8.66
CA LEU A 201 10.49 -4.78 9.86
C LEU A 201 9.57 -3.56 9.70
N LEU A 202 10.04 -2.53 8.98
CA LEU A 202 9.24 -1.37 8.61
C LEU A 202 8.02 -1.78 7.79
N PHE A 203 8.22 -2.50 6.68
CA PHE A 203 7.13 -2.96 5.81
C PHE A 203 6.09 -3.76 6.60
N THR A 204 6.52 -4.76 7.37
CA THR A 204 5.62 -5.60 8.18
C THR A 204 4.75 -4.76 9.13
N ASN A 205 5.37 -3.81 9.83
CA ASN A 205 4.64 -3.00 10.81
C ASN A 205 3.76 -1.92 10.15
N VAL A 206 4.14 -1.40 8.98
CA VAL A 206 3.29 -0.48 8.20
C VAL A 206 2.08 -1.22 7.63
N VAL A 207 2.23 -2.45 7.16
CA VAL A 207 1.09 -3.29 6.72
C VAL A 207 0.10 -3.50 7.86
N HIS A 208 0.56 -3.90 9.05
CA HIS A 208 -0.32 -4.03 10.23
C HIS A 208 -0.98 -2.69 10.61
N LEU A 209 -0.30 -1.57 10.43
CA LEU A 209 -0.86 -0.25 10.69
C LEU A 209 -1.98 0.09 9.69
N VAL A 210 -1.81 -0.24 8.41
CA VAL A 210 -2.83 -0.05 7.37
C VAL A 210 -4.01 -1.00 7.59
N GLU A 211 -3.78 -2.24 8.00
CA GLU A 211 -4.84 -3.18 8.41
C GLU A 211 -5.69 -2.59 9.54
N LEU A 212 -5.06 -2.08 10.61
CA LEU A 212 -5.76 -1.39 11.70
C LEU A 212 -6.53 -0.15 11.22
N ALA A 213 -5.97 0.62 10.29
CA ALA A 213 -6.64 1.79 9.73
C ALA A 213 -7.85 1.43 8.86
N ALA A 214 -7.80 0.28 8.17
CA ALA A 214 -8.92 -0.28 7.44
C ALA A 214 -10.03 -0.73 8.40
N ASP A 215 -9.68 -1.49 9.44
CA ASP A 215 -10.62 -1.94 10.48
C ASP A 215 -11.29 -0.77 11.22
N ALA A 216 -10.54 0.31 11.47
CA ALA A 216 -11.05 1.53 12.09
C ALA A 216 -11.86 2.43 11.14
N GLY A 217 -11.92 2.12 9.84
CA GLY A 217 -12.66 2.90 8.84
C GLY A 217 -12.04 4.27 8.52
N VAL A 218 -10.75 4.48 8.83
CA VAL A 218 -10.06 5.77 8.62
C VAL A 218 -9.17 5.81 7.37
N LEU A 219 -8.98 4.66 6.72
CA LEU A 219 -8.10 4.54 5.55
C LEU A 219 -8.52 5.46 4.37
N GLY A 220 -9.81 5.78 4.23
CA GLY A 220 -10.29 6.75 3.23
C GLY A 220 -9.74 8.16 3.47
N ALA A 221 -9.71 8.60 4.73
CA ALA A 221 -9.13 9.90 5.11
C ALA A 221 -7.61 9.90 4.90
N TRP A 222 -6.94 8.79 5.19
CA TRP A 222 -5.50 8.65 4.96
C TRP A 222 -5.16 8.71 3.47
N LEU A 223 -5.93 8.01 2.64
CA LEU A 223 -5.75 8.04 1.19
C LEU A 223 -5.97 9.46 0.63
N ALA A 224 -6.96 10.19 1.14
CA ALA A 224 -7.18 11.59 0.76
C ALA A 224 -6.00 12.49 1.16
N ALA A 225 -5.48 12.35 2.38
CA ALA A 225 -4.32 13.09 2.85
C ALA A 225 -3.04 12.71 2.08
N ALA A 226 -2.83 11.43 1.78
CA ALA A 226 -1.70 10.93 1.01
C ALA A 226 -1.60 11.61 -0.36
N LYS A 227 -2.72 11.76 -1.08
CA LYS A 227 -2.76 12.47 -2.37
C LYS A 227 -2.28 13.91 -2.26
N THR A 228 -2.60 14.59 -1.15
CA THR A 228 -2.17 15.97 -0.92
C THR A 228 -0.70 16.05 -0.51
N ALA A 229 -0.17 15.01 0.13
CA ALA A 229 1.21 14.94 0.59
C ALA A 229 2.18 14.57 -0.53
N SER A 230 2.00 13.40 -1.16
CA SER A 230 2.79 12.98 -2.32
C SER A 230 2.12 11.83 -3.11
N PRO A 231 2.33 11.75 -4.44
CA PRO A 231 1.87 10.61 -5.26
C PRO A 231 2.40 9.26 -4.75
N ASP A 232 3.65 9.23 -4.27
CA ASP A 232 4.30 8.01 -3.77
C ASP A 232 3.59 7.46 -2.53
N SER A 233 3.18 8.33 -1.60
CA SER A 233 2.44 7.91 -0.40
C SER A 233 1.11 7.26 -0.77
N ALA A 234 0.39 7.85 -1.73
CA ALA A 234 -0.88 7.30 -2.20
C ALA A 234 -0.68 5.97 -2.93
N MET A 235 0.38 5.86 -3.73
CA MET A 235 0.76 4.62 -4.43
C MET A 235 1.03 3.49 -3.44
N GLU A 236 1.88 3.72 -2.44
CA GLU A 236 2.26 2.71 -1.46
C GLU A 236 1.08 2.28 -0.58
N LEU A 237 0.22 3.23 -0.15
CA LEU A 237 -1.03 2.87 0.55
C LEU A 237 -1.93 1.97 -0.31
N LEU A 238 -2.11 2.30 -1.59
CA LEU A 238 -2.92 1.50 -2.50
C LEU A 238 -2.29 0.13 -2.78
N LYS A 239 -0.96 0.02 -2.82
CA LYS A 239 -0.26 -1.28 -3.01
C LYS A 239 -0.49 -2.19 -1.82
N ILE A 240 -0.41 -1.64 -0.61
CA ILE A 240 -0.72 -2.39 0.61
C ILE A 240 -2.19 -2.83 0.56
N LEU A 241 -3.11 -1.92 0.24
CA LEU A 241 -4.54 -2.24 0.12
C LEU A 241 -4.81 -3.32 -0.93
N ASP A 242 -4.19 -3.25 -2.11
CA ASP A 242 -4.28 -4.29 -3.15
C ASP A 242 -3.81 -5.65 -2.62
N GLY A 243 -2.71 -5.67 -1.89
CA GLY A 243 -2.20 -6.87 -1.23
C GLY A 243 -3.16 -7.44 -0.18
N LEU A 244 -3.82 -6.59 0.61
CA LEU A 244 -4.82 -7.00 1.60
C LEU A 244 -6.07 -7.57 0.94
N VAL A 245 -6.60 -6.89 -0.08
CA VAL A 245 -7.76 -7.36 -0.86
C VAL A 245 -7.45 -8.68 -1.55
N HIS A 246 -6.26 -8.81 -2.16
CA HIS A 246 -5.84 -10.04 -2.82
C HIS A 246 -5.66 -11.20 -1.83
N ARG A 247 -5.08 -10.94 -0.66
CA ARG A 247 -4.97 -11.93 0.42
C ARG A 247 -6.35 -12.43 0.83
N ALA A 248 -7.29 -11.51 1.09
CA ALA A 248 -8.66 -11.83 1.43
C ALA A 248 -9.34 -12.71 0.35
N GLU A 249 -9.19 -12.36 -0.93
CA GLU A 249 -9.72 -13.14 -2.05
C GLU A 249 -9.12 -14.56 -2.08
N SER A 250 -7.80 -14.68 -1.92
CA SER A 250 -7.09 -15.97 -1.96
C SER A 250 -7.43 -16.91 -0.80
N GLU A 251 -7.73 -16.33 0.37
CA GLU A 251 -8.12 -17.07 1.58
C GLU A 251 -9.62 -17.36 1.64
N GLY A 252 -10.40 -16.92 0.64
CA GLY A 252 -11.86 -17.06 0.60
C GLY A 252 -12.59 -16.19 1.62
N GLY A 253 -11.93 -15.11 2.08
CA GLY A 253 -12.49 -14.11 2.97
C GLY A 253 -13.32 -13.05 2.24
N ASP A 254 -13.85 -12.10 3.02
CA ASP A 254 -14.62 -10.97 2.50
C ASP A 254 -13.68 -9.87 1.99
N VAL A 255 -13.57 -9.75 0.66
CA VAL A 255 -12.76 -8.71 0.00
C VAL A 255 -13.24 -7.29 0.30
N THR A 256 -14.50 -7.12 0.70
CA THR A 256 -15.08 -5.80 1.02
C THR A 256 -14.75 -5.33 2.43
N ALA A 257 -14.29 -6.23 3.32
CA ALA A 257 -13.92 -5.89 4.69
C ALA A 257 -12.81 -4.82 4.75
N PHE A 258 -11.84 -4.87 3.84
CA PHE A 258 -10.75 -3.90 3.74
C PHE A 258 -11.11 -2.66 2.92
N THR A 259 -12.22 -2.72 2.18
CA THR A 259 -12.67 -1.62 1.30
C THR A 259 -14.15 -1.30 1.58
N PRO A 260 -14.47 -0.81 2.78
CA PRO A 260 -15.83 -0.43 3.12
C PRO A 260 -16.32 0.69 2.20
N LEU A 261 -17.65 0.84 2.09
CA LEU A 261 -18.29 1.74 1.12
C LEU A 261 -17.64 3.15 1.06
N PRO A 262 -17.38 3.89 2.15
CA PRO A 262 -16.76 5.22 2.06
C PRO A 262 -15.36 5.23 1.42
N LEU A 263 -14.56 4.19 1.67
CA LEU A 263 -13.25 4.02 1.04
C LEU A 263 -13.42 3.63 -0.43
N ALA A 264 -14.31 2.68 -0.73
CA ALA A 264 -14.60 2.28 -2.11
C ALA A 264 -15.04 3.48 -2.95
N GLU A 265 -15.94 4.30 -2.43
CA GLU A 265 -16.40 5.55 -3.02
C GLU A 265 -15.26 6.52 -3.31
N THR A 266 -14.33 6.69 -2.37
CA THR A 266 -13.13 7.53 -2.56
C THR A 266 -12.26 7.01 -3.72
N ILE A 267 -12.09 5.68 -3.81
CA ILE A 267 -11.31 5.04 -4.89
C ILE A 267 -12.05 5.16 -6.24
N MET A 268 -13.39 5.07 -6.24
CA MET A 268 -14.21 5.26 -7.43
C MET A 268 -14.07 6.68 -7.99
N ASP A 269 -14.17 7.70 -7.14
CA ASP A 269 -14.04 9.11 -7.56
C ASP A 269 -12.67 9.39 -8.16
N ASP A 270 -11.61 8.87 -7.55
CA ASP A 270 -10.27 8.98 -8.09
C ASP A 270 -10.15 8.29 -9.45
N LEU A 271 -10.65 7.07 -9.56
CA LEU A 271 -10.57 6.29 -10.79
C LEU A 271 -11.33 6.98 -11.92
N VAL A 272 -12.48 7.59 -11.64
CA VAL A 272 -13.20 8.44 -12.61
C VAL A 272 -12.31 9.61 -13.06
N GLY A 273 -11.62 10.27 -12.11
CA GLY A 273 -10.63 11.30 -12.41
C GLY A 273 -9.51 10.80 -13.33
N ASP A 274 -8.90 9.67 -12.99
CA ASP A 274 -7.81 9.03 -13.73
C ASP A 274 -8.27 8.64 -15.16
N ILE A 275 -9.46 8.04 -15.29
CA ILE A 275 -10.06 7.67 -16.58
C ILE A 275 -10.23 8.91 -17.46
N ASN A 276 -10.80 10.00 -16.91
CA ASN A 276 -11.01 11.23 -17.66
C ASN A 276 -9.68 11.84 -18.13
N ALA A 277 -8.65 11.80 -17.28
CA ALA A 277 -7.30 12.23 -17.65
C ALA A 277 -6.69 11.36 -18.76
N MET A 278 -6.97 10.06 -18.77
CA MET A 278 -6.45 9.10 -19.77
C MET A 278 -7.19 9.15 -21.11
N LEU A 279 -8.50 9.41 -21.11
CA LEU A 279 -9.31 9.50 -22.32
C LEU A 279 -8.88 10.67 -23.23
N MET A 280 -8.45 11.79 -22.65
CA MET A 280 -8.06 13.00 -23.39
C MET A 280 -6.88 12.75 -24.36
N PRO A 281 -5.73 12.17 -23.93
CA PRO A 281 -4.64 11.78 -24.82
C PRO A 281 -5.04 10.74 -25.89
N LEU A 282 -5.83 9.73 -25.50
CA LEU A 282 -6.23 8.64 -26.40
C LEU A 282 -7.13 9.13 -27.54
N ALA A 283 -8.03 10.07 -27.26
CA ALA A 283 -8.90 10.68 -28.26
C ALA A 283 -8.15 11.60 -29.24
N ALA A 284 -7.04 12.21 -28.80
CA ALA A 284 -6.26 13.14 -29.62
C ALA A 284 -5.37 12.46 -30.67
N GLY A 285 -5.25 11.13 -30.65
CA GLY A 285 -4.36 10.38 -31.55
C GLY A 285 -2.89 10.80 -31.42
N ALA A 286 -2.53 11.45 -30.32
CA ALA A 286 -1.18 11.93 -30.09
C ALA A 286 -0.24 10.71 -30.01
N PRO A 287 0.87 10.69 -30.76
CA PRO A 287 1.86 9.64 -30.57
C PRO A 287 2.30 9.70 -29.11
N THR A 288 2.05 8.64 -28.34
CA THR A 288 2.76 8.42 -27.08
C THR A 288 4.24 8.54 -27.42
N ALA A 289 4.93 9.51 -26.82
CA ALA A 289 6.26 9.99 -27.23
C ALA A 289 7.30 8.86 -27.37
N GLY A 290 7.31 8.22 -28.54
CA GLY A 290 8.00 6.95 -28.79
C GLY A 290 8.68 6.89 -30.15
N SER A 291 8.81 8.01 -30.86
CA SER A 291 9.59 8.07 -32.10
C SER A 291 10.30 9.41 -32.24
N GLY A 292 11.23 9.70 -31.33
CA GLY A 292 12.27 10.69 -31.56
C GLY A 292 13.52 9.94 -31.97
N SER A 293 13.95 10.09 -33.23
CA SER A 293 15.27 9.65 -33.67
C SER A 293 16.34 10.34 -32.84
N ASP A 294 17.31 9.57 -32.34
CA ASP A 294 18.52 10.07 -31.70
C ASP A 294 19.19 11.13 -32.59
N SER A 295 19.00 12.39 -32.23
CA SER A 295 19.91 13.47 -32.59
C SER A 295 20.31 14.12 -31.29
N ASP A 296 21.52 13.78 -30.86
CA ASP A 296 22.27 14.43 -29.79
C ASP A 296 22.29 15.94 -30.08
N ASP A 297 21.53 16.73 -29.30
CA ASP A 297 21.74 18.16 -29.01
C ASP A 297 20.46 18.78 -28.41
N ASP A 298 20.04 18.41 -27.18
CA ASP A 298 19.22 19.30 -26.30
C ASP A 298 19.06 18.74 -24.88
N ASP A 299 20.02 19.00 -23.97
CA ASP A 299 19.96 18.57 -22.55
C ASP A 299 18.73 19.11 -21.79
N GLY A 300 18.07 20.17 -22.29
CA GLY A 300 16.87 20.75 -21.68
C GLY A 300 15.56 20.08 -22.09
N LEU A 301 15.48 19.53 -23.30
CA LEU A 301 14.28 18.89 -23.84
C LEU A 301 14.17 17.44 -23.39
N THR A 302 15.28 16.70 -23.35
CA THR A 302 15.33 15.34 -22.79
C THR A 302 14.90 15.31 -21.33
N GLY A 303 15.33 16.28 -20.51
CA GLY A 303 14.88 16.39 -19.12
C GLY A 303 13.37 16.64 -18.97
N ARG A 304 12.78 17.50 -19.82
CA ARG A 304 11.32 17.76 -19.79
C ARG A 304 10.51 16.58 -20.32
N ILE A 305 11.03 15.85 -21.31
CA ILE A 305 10.39 14.64 -21.84
C ILE A 305 10.43 13.52 -20.80
N ALA A 306 11.57 13.34 -20.11
CA ALA A 306 11.72 12.36 -19.04
C ALA A 306 10.74 12.62 -17.88
N VAL A 307 10.70 13.86 -17.37
CA VAL A 307 9.77 14.23 -16.29
C VAL A 307 8.31 14.01 -16.68
N ASN A 308 7.93 14.31 -17.92
CA ASN A 308 6.56 14.12 -18.38
C ASN A 308 6.21 12.62 -18.54
N ARG A 309 7.19 11.79 -18.89
CA ARG A 309 7.03 10.33 -18.94
C ARG A 309 6.87 9.73 -17.54
N ASP A 310 7.70 10.11 -16.59
CA ASP A 310 7.63 9.60 -15.21
C ASP A 310 6.27 9.90 -14.56
N VAL A 311 5.73 11.10 -14.81
CA VAL A 311 4.39 11.50 -14.35
C VAL A 311 3.29 10.67 -15.01
N GLN A 312 3.40 10.38 -16.31
CA GLN A 312 2.44 9.53 -17.03
C GLN A 312 2.50 8.07 -16.55
N ASP A 313 3.70 7.53 -16.33
CA ASP A 313 3.89 6.16 -15.85
C ASP A 313 3.33 6.00 -14.43
N SER A 314 3.52 7.01 -13.57
CA SER A 314 2.95 7.04 -12.22
C SER A 314 1.42 7.11 -12.24
N ALA A 315 0.84 7.96 -13.10
CA ALA A 315 -0.61 8.05 -13.27
C ALA A 315 -1.22 6.74 -13.80
N MET A 316 -0.55 6.08 -14.75
CA MET A 316 -0.96 4.77 -15.27
C MET A 316 -0.92 3.70 -14.17
N ALA A 317 0.15 3.67 -13.37
CA ALA A 317 0.27 2.72 -12.28
C ALA A 317 -0.85 2.89 -11.24
N LEU A 318 -1.19 4.14 -10.90
CA LEU A 318 -2.31 4.46 -10.01
C LEU A 318 -3.64 3.99 -10.58
N LEU A 319 -3.92 4.29 -11.86
CA LEU A 319 -5.13 3.85 -12.56
C LEU A 319 -5.26 2.32 -12.52
N ARG A 320 -4.18 1.58 -12.85
CA ARG A 320 -4.21 0.10 -12.84
C ARG A 320 -4.45 -0.47 -11.45
N LEU A 321 -3.83 0.13 -10.44
CA LEU A 321 -3.99 -0.32 -9.06
C LEU A 321 -5.43 -0.14 -8.57
N ARG A 322 -6.04 1.02 -8.85
CA ARG A 322 -7.46 1.27 -8.56
C ARG A 322 -8.40 0.36 -9.34
N LEU A 323 -8.12 0.11 -10.62
CA LEU A 323 -8.87 -0.85 -11.44
C LEU A 323 -8.83 -2.26 -10.82
N ARG A 324 -7.66 -2.70 -10.34
CA ARG A 324 -7.49 -4.03 -9.75
C ARG A 324 -8.22 -4.15 -8.42
N ILE A 325 -8.05 -3.17 -7.52
CA ILE A 325 -8.73 -3.12 -6.22
C ILE A 325 -10.24 -3.15 -6.44
N LEU A 326 -10.80 -2.22 -7.23
CA LEU A 326 -12.24 -2.16 -7.47
C LEU A 326 -12.75 -3.38 -8.27
N GLY A 327 -11.93 -3.92 -9.17
CA GLY A 327 -12.24 -5.14 -9.92
C GLY A 327 -12.39 -6.36 -9.02
N MET A 328 -11.63 -6.46 -7.93
CA MET A 328 -11.81 -7.49 -6.89
C MET A 328 -13.02 -7.16 -6.01
N VAL A 329 -13.05 -5.95 -5.45
CA VAL A 329 -14.06 -5.51 -4.47
C VAL A 329 -15.49 -5.62 -5.02
N LEU A 330 -15.74 -5.14 -6.25
CA LEU A 330 -17.07 -5.22 -6.87
C LEU A 330 -17.50 -6.66 -7.20
N GLY A 331 -16.54 -7.57 -7.37
CA GLY A 331 -16.80 -8.99 -7.60
C GLY A 331 -17.46 -9.66 -6.40
N GLY A 332 -17.02 -9.31 -5.18
CA GLY A 332 -17.58 -9.82 -3.91
C GLY A 332 -18.67 -8.93 -3.27
N ALA A 333 -18.99 -7.79 -3.89
CA ALA A 333 -19.85 -6.77 -3.30
C ALA A 333 -21.35 -7.12 -3.22
N GLU A 334 -22.05 -6.49 -2.29
CA GLU A 334 -23.51 -6.37 -2.32
C GLU A 334 -23.97 -5.38 -3.42
N PRO A 335 -25.21 -5.48 -3.93
CA PRO A 335 -25.72 -4.61 -5.00
C PRO A 335 -25.56 -3.11 -4.72
N VAL A 336 -25.70 -2.68 -3.46
CA VAL A 336 -25.57 -1.27 -3.04
C VAL A 336 -24.22 -0.67 -3.46
N LEU A 337 -23.13 -1.43 -3.32
CA LEU A 337 -21.79 -0.93 -3.67
C LEU A 337 -21.58 -0.91 -5.20
N ARG A 338 -22.23 -1.80 -5.94
CA ARG A 338 -22.23 -1.76 -7.41
C ARG A 338 -23.05 -0.59 -7.93
N ASP A 339 -24.23 -0.36 -7.36
CA ASP A 339 -25.09 0.79 -7.70
C ASP A 339 -24.37 2.13 -7.42
N ALA A 340 -23.57 2.18 -6.34
CA ALA A 340 -22.71 3.32 -6.05
C ALA A 340 -21.74 3.61 -7.20
N ALA A 341 -21.15 2.59 -7.81
CA ALA A 341 -20.26 2.75 -8.97
C ALA A 341 -20.96 3.43 -10.16
N GLY A 342 -22.19 3.02 -10.51
CA GLY A 342 -22.97 3.65 -11.57
C GLY A 342 -23.36 5.09 -11.23
N SER A 343 -23.91 5.31 -10.03
CA SER A 343 -24.36 6.65 -9.59
C SER A 343 -23.25 7.72 -9.56
N ARG A 344 -21.99 7.29 -9.48
CA ARG A 344 -20.78 8.12 -9.48
C ARG A 344 -20.15 8.28 -10.87
N GLY A 345 -20.77 7.70 -11.90
CA GLY A 345 -20.28 7.76 -13.29
C GLY A 345 -19.09 6.85 -13.58
N LEU A 346 -18.75 5.92 -12.67
CA LEU A 346 -17.64 4.98 -12.90
C LEU A 346 -17.97 4.01 -14.03
N VAL A 347 -19.23 3.56 -14.14
CA VAL A 347 -19.64 2.59 -15.17
C VAL A 347 -19.57 3.20 -16.58
N ALA A 348 -20.12 4.38 -16.81
CA ALA A 348 -19.93 5.10 -18.06
C ALA A 348 -18.44 5.36 -18.34
N GLY A 349 -17.68 5.85 -17.34
CA GLY A 349 -16.26 6.14 -17.48
C GLY A 349 -15.44 4.91 -17.91
N VAL A 350 -15.57 3.79 -17.21
CA VAL A 350 -14.83 2.56 -17.52
C VAL A 350 -15.27 1.95 -18.85
N THR A 351 -16.54 2.10 -19.24
CA THR A 351 -17.04 1.68 -20.55
C THR A 351 -16.42 2.52 -21.67
N MET A 352 -16.29 3.83 -21.48
CA MET A 352 -15.58 4.71 -22.42
C MET A 352 -14.09 4.35 -22.51
N LEU A 353 -13.44 4.06 -21.38
CA LEU A 353 -12.05 3.60 -21.37
C LEU A 353 -11.88 2.28 -22.12
N LEU A 354 -12.79 1.32 -21.92
CA LEU A 354 -12.81 0.04 -22.64
C LEU A 354 -12.81 0.26 -24.15
N LYS A 355 -13.70 1.13 -24.64
CA LYS A 355 -13.81 1.48 -26.07
C LYS A 355 -12.51 2.12 -26.58
N ALA A 356 -11.94 3.07 -25.84
CA ALA A 356 -10.73 3.78 -26.24
C ALA A 356 -9.50 2.86 -26.28
N VAL A 357 -9.28 2.05 -25.24
CA VAL A 357 -8.18 1.09 -25.16
C VAL A 357 -8.30 0.04 -26.26
N HIS A 358 -9.49 -0.51 -26.46
CA HIS A 358 -9.75 -1.49 -27.51
C HIS A 358 -9.46 -0.94 -28.92
N ALA A 359 -9.91 0.28 -29.21
CA ALA A 359 -9.66 0.93 -30.50
C ALA A 359 -8.16 1.16 -30.73
N ALA A 360 -7.44 1.68 -29.72
CA ALA A 360 -6.00 1.94 -29.83
C ALA A 360 -5.18 0.66 -30.00
N GLN A 361 -5.53 -0.42 -29.29
CA GLN A 361 -4.89 -1.73 -29.45
C GLN A 361 -5.21 -2.38 -30.81
N SER A 362 -6.43 -2.19 -31.33
CA SER A 362 -6.83 -2.73 -32.65
C SER A 362 -6.15 -2.01 -33.81
N HIS A 363 -6.03 -0.67 -33.75
CA HIS A 363 -5.35 0.12 -34.77
C HIS A 363 -3.84 -0.16 -34.81
N THR A 364 -3.21 -0.40 -33.66
CA THR A 364 -1.78 -0.76 -33.60
C THR A 364 -1.50 -2.14 -34.17
N VAL A 365 -2.38 -3.13 -33.97
CA VAL A 365 -2.28 -4.43 -34.65
C VAL A 365 -2.39 -4.28 -36.18
N GLN A 366 -3.33 -3.47 -36.68
CA GLN A 366 -3.47 -3.23 -38.11
C GLN A 366 -2.26 -2.48 -38.72
N ALA A 367 -1.71 -1.49 -38.00
CA ALA A 367 -0.52 -0.74 -38.44
C ALA A 367 0.77 -1.58 -38.38
N ARG A 368 0.93 -2.45 -37.36
CA ARG A 368 2.02 -3.43 -37.24
C ARG A 368 2.04 -4.41 -38.41
N ARG A 369 0.88 -4.92 -38.81
CA ARG A 369 0.74 -5.82 -39.95
C ARG A 369 1.23 -5.22 -41.28
N ALA A 370 1.30 -3.89 -41.38
CA ALA A 370 1.83 -3.18 -42.55
C ALA A 370 3.35 -2.90 -42.50
N ARG A 371 3.99 -3.01 -41.33
CA ARG A 371 5.41 -2.68 -41.12
C ARG A 371 6.07 -3.82 -40.35
N ASN A 372 6.84 -4.67 -41.02
CA ASN A 372 7.66 -5.75 -40.41
C ASN A 372 8.76 -5.17 -39.47
N GLY A 373 8.38 -4.59 -38.34
CA GLY A 373 9.25 -3.96 -37.34
C GLY A 373 9.15 -4.62 -35.95
N PRO A 374 10.07 -4.29 -35.03
CA PRO A 374 10.26 -5.01 -33.77
C PRO A 374 9.09 -4.87 -32.76
N ASP A 375 9.05 -5.78 -31.79
CA ASP A 375 7.92 -6.14 -30.92
C ASP A 375 7.41 -5.09 -29.92
N HIS A 376 7.87 -3.84 -29.93
CA HIS A 376 7.34 -2.78 -29.05
C HIS A 376 6.17 -2.04 -29.72
N ASP A 377 4.98 -2.02 -29.10
CA ASP A 377 3.74 -1.69 -29.81
C ASP A 377 3.50 -0.22 -30.11
N GLY A 378 4.35 0.67 -29.60
CA GLY A 378 4.27 2.11 -29.85
C GLY A 378 2.93 2.74 -29.46
N SER A 379 2.00 1.98 -28.87
CA SER A 379 0.69 2.43 -28.42
C SER A 379 0.77 3.14 -27.08
N GLY A 380 1.84 2.84 -26.31
CA GLY A 380 2.01 3.31 -24.94
C GLY A 380 0.95 2.77 -23.98
N ILE A 381 0.16 1.78 -24.40
CA ILE A 381 -0.87 1.13 -23.59
C ILE A 381 -0.28 -0.16 -23.01
N PRO A 382 -0.28 -0.33 -21.67
CA PRO A 382 0.20 -1.55 -21.05
C PRO A 382 -0.63 -2.78 -21.45
N ASP A 383 0.06 -3.91 -21.64
CA ASP A 383 -0.58 -5.21 -21.79
C ASP A 383 -1.41 -5.57 -20.54
N GLY A 384 -2.52 -6.27 -20.76
CA GLY A 384 -3.50 -6.64 -19.75
C GLY A 384 -4.47 -5.54 -19.32
N LEU A 385 -4.24 -4.27 -19.69
CA LEU A 385 -5.13 -3.18 -19.27
C LEU A 385 -6.58 -3.39 -19.75
N LEU A 386 -6.77 -3.87 -20.98
CA LEU A 386 -8.12 -4.09 -21.52
C LEU A 386 -8.86 -5.18 -20.72
N ALA A 387 -8.16 -6.20 -20.25
CA ALA A 387 -8.73 -7.24 -19.40
C ALA A 387 -9.07 -6.71 -17.99
N GLU A 388 -8.23 -5.86 -17.40
CA GLU A 388 -8.51 -5.21 -16.11
C GLU A 388 -9.76 -4.31 -16.19
N VAL A 389 -9.88 -3.52 -17.25
CA VAL A 389 -11.05 -2.67 -17.53
C VAL A 389 -12.30 -3.54 -17.76
N MET A 390 -12.20 -4.60 -18.55
CA MET A 390 -13.29 -5.55 -18.79
C MET A 390 -13.77 -6.22 -17.51
N ARG A 391 -12.84 -6.63 -16.62
CA ARG A 391 -13.16 -7.20 -15.30
C ARG A 391 -14.01 -6.25 -14.48
N LEU A 392 -13.64 -4.97 -14.42
CA LEU A 392 -14.40 -3.99 -13.66
C LEU A 392 -15.82 -3.83 -14.22
N VAL A 393 -15.98 -3.72 -15.55
CA VAL A 393 -17.30 -3.65 -16.22
C VAL A 393 -18.14 -4.87 -15.87
N ALA A 394 -17.57 -6.07 -16.00
CA ALA A 394 -18.27 -7.31 -15.72
C ALA A 394 -18.80 -7.37 -14.28
N ASN A 395 -17.95 -6.99 -13.32
CA ASN A 395 -18.28 -7.06 -11.90
C ASN A 395 -19.23 -5.94 -11.46
N ALA A 396 -19.11 -4.73 -12.02
CA ALA A 396 -20.03 -3.63 -11.75
C ALA A 396 -21.45 -3.93 -12.27
N ALA A 397 -21.58 -4.64 -13.39
CA ALA A 397 -22.88 -4.97 -13.97
C ALA A 397 -23.64 -6.12 -13.27
N PHE A 398 -22.97 -6.89 -12.40
CA PHE A 398 -23.58 -8.06 -11.80
C PHE A 398 -24.70 -7.68 -10.81
N GLU A 399 -25.92 -8.13 -11.09
CA GLU A 399 -27.12 -7.86 -10.25
C GLU A 399 -27.40 -6.35 -10.04
N SER A 400 -26.98 -5.50 -10.99
CA SER A 400 -27.26 -4.06 -10.97
C SER A 400 -27.91 -3.62 -12.29
N PRO A 401 -29.26 -3.59 -12.38
CA PRO A 401 -29.97 -3.20 -13.59
C PRO A 401 -29.57 -1.81 -14.11
N ALA A 402 -29.34 -0.86 -13.20
CA ALA A 402 -28.88 0.49 -13.57
C ALA A 402 -27.54 0.44 -14.30
N ASN A 403 -26.55 -0.32 -13.78
CA ASN A 403 -25.24 -0.45 -14.40
C ASN A 403 -25.31 -1.23 -15.72
N GLN A 404 -26.17 -2.25 -15.80
CA GLN A 404 -26.40 -3.01 -17.04
C GLN A 404 -26.94 -2.11 -18.15
N ASP A 405 -27.90 -1.25 -17.82
CA ASP A 405 -28.50 -0.30 -18.73
C ASP A 405 -27.50 0.79 -19.14
N GLU A 406 -26.70 1.30 -18.21
CA GLU A 406 -25.68 2.32 -18.47
C GLU A 406 -24.60 1.83 -19.45
N VAL A 407 -24.17 0.56 -19.35
CA VAL A 407 -23.24 -0.05 -20.32
C VAL A 407 -23.88 -0.14 -21.71
N ARG A 408 -25.17 -0.49 -21.80
CA ARG A 408 -25.91 -0.48 -23.09
C ARG A 408 -25.99 0.92 -23.66
N GLU A 409 -26.38 1.90 -22.85
CA GLU A 409 -26.57 3.30 -23.25
C GLU A 409 -25.26 4.00 -23.65
N THR A 410 -24.12 3.49 -23.18
CA THR A 410 -22.78 3.96 -23.57
C THR A 410 -22.24 3.24 -24.82
N ASP A 411 -23.05 2.44 -25.51
CA ASP A 411 -22.67 1.55 -26.62
C ASP A 411 -21.53 0.59 -26.25
N GLY A 412 -21.47 0.17 -24.98
CA GLY A 412 -20.42 -0.72 -24.47
C GLY A 412 -20.57 -2.16 -24.96
N MET A 413 -21.80 -2.61 -25.17
CA MET A 413 -22.12 -4.01 -25.49
C MET A 413 -21.39 -4.53 -26.72
N MET A 414 -21.29 -3.72 -27.79
CA MET A 414 -20.64 -4.14 -29.04
C MET A 414 -19.14 -4.38 -28.87
N VAL A 415 -18.47 -3.52 -28.09
CA VAL A 415 -17.03 -3.67 -27.81
C VAL A 415 -16.77 -4.89 -26.93
N ILE A 416 -17.65 -5.14 -25.96
CA ILE A 416 -17.56 -6.33 -25.09
C ILE A 416 -17.68 -7.60 -25.92
N LEU A 417 -18.65 -7.66 -26.84
CA LEU A 417 -18.83 -8.80 -27.73
C LEU A 417 -17.63 -9.01 -28.65
N ASP A 418 -17.02 -7.95 -29.18
CA ASP A 418 -15.80 -8.08 -30.01
C ASP A 418 -14.58 -8.59 -29.20
N CYS A 419 -14.58 -8.39 -27.88
CA CYS A 419 -13.55 -8.91 -26.97
C CYS A 419 -13.73 -10.39 -26.61
N CYS A 420 -14.79 -11.07 -27.08
CA CYS A 420 -15.02 -12.52 -26.86
C CYS A 420 -14.11 -13.42 -27.72
N LYS A 421 -12.86 -13.04 -27.89
CA LYS A 421 -11.82 -13.74 -28.68
C LYS A 421 -10.53 -13.84 -27.89
N LEU A 422 -9.69 -14.79 -28.24
CA LEU A 422 -8.36 -14.89 -27.66
C LEU A 422 -7.53 -13.66 -28.04
N ASP A 423 -6.86 -13.08 -27.05
CA ASP A 423 -6.02 -11.91 -27.20
C ASP A 423 -4.72 -12.14 -26.43
N GLU A 424 -3.58 -12.13 -27.12
CA GLU A 424 -2.27 -12.43 -26.53
C GLU A 424 -1.76 -11.30 -25.65
N ARG A 425 -2.16 -10.05 -25.93
CA ARG A 425 -1.79 -8.86 -25.14
C ARG A 425 -2.60 -8.77 -23.85
N ASN A 426 -3.78 -9.37 -23.83
CA ASN A 426 -4.70 -9.27 -22.72
C ASN A 426 -5.13 -10.67 -22.24
N PRO A 427 -4.28 -11.34 -21.42
CA PRO A 427 -4.66 -12.59 -20.78
C PRO A 427 -5.99 -12.48 -20.05
N TYR A 428 -6.82 -13.51 -20.16
CA TYR A 428 -8.17 -13.59 -19.60
C TYR A 428 -9.21 -12.62 -20.16
N LEU A 429 -8.90 -11.84 -21.21
CA LEU A 429 -9.87 -10.91 -21.81
C LEU A 429 -11.15 -11.62 -22.24
N ARG A 430 -11.03 -12.79 -22.89
CA ARG A 430 -12.17 -13.57 -23.37
C ARG A 430 -13.06 -14.01 -22.21
N GLU A 431 -12.47 -14.51 -21.15
CA GLU A 431 -13.17 -15.00 -19.96
C GLU A 431 -13.93 -13.86 -19.28
N TRP A 432 -13.30 -12.69 -19.13
CA TRP A 432 -13.96 -11.50 -18.59
C TRP A 432 -15.03 -10.94 -19.51
N ALA A 433 -14.83 -10.96 -20.84
CA ALA A 433 -15.84 -10.54 -21.80
C ALA A 433 -17.08 -11.45 -21.76
N LEU A 434 -16.89 -12.76 -21.68
CA LEU A 434 -18.00 -13.72 -21.51
C LEU A 434 -18.73 -13.50 -20.18
N MET A 435 -17.99 -13.22 -19.10
CA MET A 435 -18.58 -12.87 -17.81
C MET A 435 -19.39 -11.57 -17.90
N ALA A 436 -18.87 -10.54 -18.58
CA ALA A 436 -19.58 -9.29 -18.81
C ALA A 436 -20.87 -9.52 -19.59
N VAL A 437 -20.85 -10.29 -20.69
CA VAL A 437 -22.06 -10.62 -21.46
C VAL A 437 -23.11 -11.31 -20.58
N ARG A 438 -22.70 -12.30 -19.77
CA ARG A 438 -23.61 -12.95 -18.81
C ARG A 438 -24.22 -11.92 -17.85
N ASN A 439 -23.39 -11.09 -17.22
CA ASN A 439 -23.83 -10.18 -16.18
C ASN A 439 -24.66 -9.01 -16.73
N LEU A 440 -24.43 -8.60 -17.98
CA LEU A 440 -25.24 -7.60 -18.67
C LEU A 440 -26.60 -8.11 -19.10
N THR A 441 -26.75 -9.42 -19.30
CA THR A 441 -27.98 -10.02 -19.84
C THR A 441 -28.82 -10.71 -18.78
N ILE A 442 -28.27 -11.00 -17.60
CA ILE A 442 -29.04 -11.61 -16.50
C ILE A 442 -30.17 -10.68 -16.09
N ASP A 443 -31.40 -11.18 -16.20
CA ASP A 443 -32.65 -10.48 -15.90
C ASP A 443 -32.83 -9.12 -16.60
N ASN A 444 -32.15 -8.91 -17.75
CA ASN A 444 -32.24 -7.68 -18.54
C ASN A 444 -32.62 -7.97 -20.00
N THR A 445 -33.92 -7.94 -20.28
CA THR A 445 -34.47 -8.24 -21.62
C THR A 445 -34.01 -7.23 -22.67
N ALA A 446 -33.91 -5.94 -22.33
CA ALA A 446 -33.44 -4.91 -23.26
C ALA A 446 -32.00 -5.18 -23.72
N ASN A 447 -31.12 -5.64 -22.82
CA ASN A 447 -29.78 -6.06 -23.20
C ASN A 447 -29.77 -7.37 -24.02
N GLN A 448 -30.64 -8.32 -23.70
CA GLN A 448 -30.77 -9.55 -24.50
C GLN A 448 -31.22 -9.26 -25.94
N GLU A 449 -32.14 -8.29 -26.11
CA GLU A 449 -32.64 -7.87 -27.42
C GLU A 449 -31.52 -7.30 -28.30
N VAL A 450 -30.61 -6.49 -27.75
CA VAL A 450 -29.44 -5.99 -28.49
C VAL A 450 -28.62 -7.12 -29.12
N ILE A 451 -28.46 -8.24 -28.41
CA ILE A 451 -27.73 -9.41 -28.92
C ILE A 451 -28.59 -10.19 -29.93
N ALA A 452 -29.89 -10.32 -29.69
CA ALA A 452 -30.82 -11.03 -30.56
C ALA A 452 -30.97 -10.34 -31.94
N GLU A 453 -30.79 -9.02 -32.00
CA GLU A 453 -30.82 -8.23 -33.23
C GLU A 453 -29.53 -8.31 -34.07
N LEU A 454 -28.49 -9.00 -33.58
CA LEU A 454 -27.25 -9.15 -34.34
C LEU A 454 -27.42 -10.10 -35.53
N GLU A 455 -27.11 -9.60 -36.71
CA GLU A 455 -27.18 -10.34 -37.97
C GLU A 455 -25.79 -10.62 -38.56
N THR A 456 -25.59 -11.82 -39.10
CA THR A 456 -24.38 -12.18 -39.84
C THR A 456 -24.30 -11.39 -41.15
N ARG A 457 -23.32 -10.48 -41.26
CA ARG A 457 -23.12 -9.65 -42.47
C ARG A 457 -22.04 -10.13 -43.44
N GLY A 458 -21.40 -11.26 -43.16
CA GLY A 458 -20.32 -11.81 -43.99
C GLY A 458 -19.00 -11.98 -43.22
N ILE A 459 -17.94 -12.30 -43.95
CA ILE A 459 -16.58 -12.44 -43.39
C ILE A 459 -15.91 -11.07 -43.40
N ALA A 460 -15.32 -10.68 -42.27
CA ALA A 460 -14.59 -9.43 -42.17
C ALA A 460 -13.40 -9.42 -43.15
N PRO A 461 -13.17 -8.33 -43.90
CA PRO A 461 -12.02 -8.23 -44.79
C PRO A 461 -10.71 -8.20 -44.01
N GLY A 462 -9.65 -8.80 -44.56
CA GLY A 462 -8.31 -8.76 -43.96
C GLY A 462 -8.06 -9.77 -42.83
N THR A 463 -8.83 -10.87 -42.78
CA THR A 463 -8.53 -12.01 -41.90
C THR A 463 -7.22 -12.69 -42.28
N ASP A 464 -6.50 -13.26 -41.31
CA ASP A 464 -5.26 -14.02 -41.54
C ASP A 464 -5.45 -15.22 -42.49
N LEU A 465 -6.70 -15.60 -42.77
CA LEU A 465 -7.09 -16.62 -43.73
C LEU A 465 -6.52 -16.33 -45.13
N ASP A 466 -6.55 -15.07 -45.59
CA ASP A 466 -6.01 -14.68 -46.90
C ASP A 466 -4.50 -14.91 -46.97
N SER A 467 -3.76 -14.52 -45.93
CA SER A 467 -2.31 -14.73 -45.83
C SER A 467 -1.92 -16.19 -45.68
N LEU A 468 -2.83 -17.03 -45.17
CA LEU A 468 -2.64 -18.47 -45.02
C LEU A 468 -3.09 -19.27 -46.27
N GLY A 469 -3.57 -18.59 -47.32
CA GLY A 469 -4.10 -19.23 -48.52
C GLY A 469 -5.37 -20.03 -48.25
N ILE A 470 -6.21 -19.54 -47.35
CA ILE A 470 -7.47 -20.15 -46.95
C ILE A 470 -8.60 -19.25 -47.44
N ASP A 471 -9.46 -19.78 -48.29
CA ASP A 471 -10.74 -19.17 -48.63
C ASP A 471 -11.76 -19.50 -47.55
N ALA A 472 -12.54 -18.51 -47.18
CA ALA A 472 -13.62 -18.65 -46.23
C ALA A 472 -14.93 -18.18 -46.85
N GLU A 473 -16.00 -18.93 -46.64
CA GLU A 473 -17.35 -18.59 -47.05
C GLU A 473 -18.31 -18.83 -45.88
N ILE A 474 -19.37 -18.03 -45.79
CA ILE A 474 -20.47 -18.28 -44.87
C ILE A 474 -21.56 -18.97 -45.67
N ASP A 475 -22.01 -20.14 -45.20
CA ASP A 475 -23.10 -20.86 -45.85
C ASP A 475 -24.47 -20.23 -45.58
N GLU A 476 -25.49 -20.77 -46.25
CA GLU A 476 -26.89 -20.37 -46.14
C GLU A 476 -27.48 -20.49 -44.72
N HIS A 477 -26.76 -21.13 -43.78
CA HIS A 477 -27.12 -21.27 -42.38
C HIS A 477 -26.28 -20.38 -41.44
N GLY A 478 -25.46 -19.48 -41.99
CA GLY A 478 -24.61 -18.60 -41.21
C GLY A 478 -23.34 -19.26 -40.69
N LYS A 479 -22.99 -20.47 -41.14
CA LYS A 479 -21.82 -21.22 -40.65
C LYS A 479 -20.59 -20.98 -41.53
N LEU A 480 -19.45 -20.79 -40.88
CA LEU A 480 -18.16 -20.61 -41.55
C LEU A 480 -17.69 -21.93 -42.19
N ARG A 481 -17.41 -21.90 -43.49
CA ARG A 481 -16.72 -22.96 -44.24
C ARG A 481 -15.38 -22.42 -44.71
N VAL A 482 -14.31 -23.17 -44.45
CA VAL A 482 -12.95 -22.84 -44.87
C VAL A 482 -12.44 -23.89 -45.84
N SER A 483 -11.80 -23.43 -46.92
CA SER A 483 -11.17 -24.27 -47.94
C SER A 483 -9.78 -23.74 -48.26
N ARG A 484 -8.87 -24.61 -48.68
CA ARG A 484 -7.55 -24.17 -49.11
C ARG A 484 -7.67 -23.60 -50.52
N ARG A 485 -7.21 -22.36 -50.70
CA ARG A 485 -7.11 -21.69 -52.01
C ARG A 485 -6.18 -22.53 -52.88
N LYS A 486 -6.65 -22.92 -54.06
CA LYS A 486 -5.92 -23.80 -54.99
C LYS A 486 -4.72 -23.13 -55.63
#